data_AF-Q7Q128-F1
#
_entry.id   AF-Q7Q128-F1
#
_cell.length_a   1.000
_cell.length_b   1.000
_cell.length_c   1.000
_cell.angle_alpha   90.00
_cell.angle_beta   90.00
_cell.angle_gamma   90.00
#
_symmetry.space_group_name_H-M   'P 1'
#
loop_
_entity.id
_entity.type
_entity.pdbx_description
1 polymer ?
#
loop_
_entity_poly.entity_id
_entity_poly.type
_entity_poly.pdbx_seq_one_letter_code
_entity_poly.pdbx_strand_id
1 'polypeptide(L)'
;WSNWTACSRSCGGGVKTQFRSCWKRDSKPAVESFECIGIIKRYHLCNEQDCPTTDGDFREQQCASFNSQTFQDKRYIWEAFVKEDAECELNCKPIGMRYFATLNKTVIDGTPCSKPTEYFRRNNSGRGICVEGLCKVCVARLIL
;
A
#
# COMPACT_ATOMS: atom_id res chain seq x y z
N TRP A 1 15.84 0.35 15.95
CA TRP A 1 14.74 -0.10 15.08
C TRP A 1 13.88 -1.09 15.87
N SER A 2 12.57 -1.08 15.67
CA SER A 2 11.62 -2.05 16.23
C SER A 2 11.80 -3.43 15.60
N ASN A 3 11.07 -4.43 16.07
CA ASN A 3 10.85 -5.63 15.25
C ASN A 3 10.03 -5.28 13.98
N TRP A 4 10.15 -6.12 12.95
CA TRP A 4 9.29 -6.04 11.78
C TRP A 4 7.84 -6.36 12.15
N THR A 5 6.88 -5.66 11.55
CA THR A 5 5.46 -6.03 11.63
C THR A 5 5.21 -7.37 10.94
N ALA A 6 4.03 -7.94 11.18
CA ALA A 6 3.50 -9.00 10.32
C ALA A 6 3.46 -8.53 8.86
N CYS A 7 3.60 -9.50 7.94
CA CYS A 7 3.47 -9.23 6.52
C CYS A 7 2.00 -8.91 6.19
N SER A 8 1.77 -7.91 5.34
CA SER A 8 0.42 -7.52 4.93
C SER A 8 -0.30 -8.56 4.07
N ARG A 9 0.45 -9.49 3.45
CA ARG A 9 -0.07 -10.58 2.63
C ARG A 9 0.58 -11.89 3.02
N SER A 10 -0.13 -13.00 2.87
CA SER A 10 0.39 -14.36 3.07
C SER A 10 1.10 -14.93 1.83
N CYS A 11 0.91 -14.34 0.66
CA CYS A 11 1.50 -14.73 -0.63
C CYS A 11 1.49 -13.55 -1.62
N GLY A 12 2.08 -13.76 -2.78
CA GLY A 12 2.08 -12.85 -3.93
C GLY A 12 2.87 -11.56 -3.70
N GLY A 13 3.67 -11.46 -2.64
CA GLY A 13 4.42 -10.28 -2.25
C GLY A 13 3.58 -9.27 -1.45
N GLY A 14 3.79 -9.25 -0.13
CA GLY A 14 3.26 -8.26 0.80
C GLY A 14 4.36 -7.38 1.39
N VAL A 15 3.98 -6.51 2.33
CA VAL A 15 4.85 -5.51 2.94
C VAL A 15 4.93 -5.76 4.43
N LYS A 16 6.14 -5.71 4.98
CA LYS A 16 6.38 -5.60 6.42
C LYS A 16 7.13 -4.30 6.68
N THR A 17 6.86 -3.71 7.84
CA THR A 17 7.33 -2.38 8.19
C THR A 17 8.15 -2.43 9.47
N GLN A 18 9.19 -1.61 9.56
CA GLN A 18 10.02 -1.44 10.75
C GLN A 18 10.17 0.05 11.03
N PHE A 19 10.11 0.41 12.31
CA PHE A 19 10.10 1.78 12.76
C PHE A 19 11.31 2.05 13.66
N ARG A 20 11.75 3.29 13.77
CA ARG A 20 12.64 3.72 14.85
C ARG A 20 12.13 5.03 15.42
N SER A 21 12.25 5.18 16.72
CA SER A 21 11.94 6.43 17.41
C SER A 21 13.24 7.21 17.65
N CYS A 22 13.17 8.53 17.50
CA CYS A 22 14.23 9.41 17.97
C CYS A 22 14.01 9.67 19.47
N TRP A 23 15.01 9.36 20.29
CA TRP A 23 14.98 9.69 21.72
C TRP A 23 15.85 10.92 21.96
N LYS A 24 15.25 11.98 22.51
CA LYS A 24 16.00 13.13 23.03
C LYS A 24 16.68 12.69 24.33
N ARG A 25 17.97 12.97 24.50
CA ARG A 25 18.59 12.94 25.82
C ARG A 25 18.23 14.25 26.53
N ASP A 26 17.85 14.17 27.79
CA ASP A 26 17.57 15.36 28.59
C ASP A 26 18.85 16.19 28.75
N SER A 27 19.00 17.25 27.96
CA SER A 27 20.08 18.22 28.13
C SER A 27 19.62 19.63 27.79
N LYS A 28 19.06 20.32 28.80
CA LYS A 28 19.08 21.78 29.08
C LYS A 28 18.58 22.75 27.98
N PRO A 29 18.25 24.03 28.32
CA PRO A 29 17.26 24.78 27.57
C PRO A 29 17.80 25.35 26.25
N ALA A 30 17.04 25.05 25.19
CA ALA A 30 16.80 25.81 23.96
C ALA A 30 18.00 26.50 23.29
N VAL A 31 18.70 25.78 22.41
CA VAL A 31 18.91 26.20 21.01
C VAL A 31 18.95 24.93 20.15
N GLU A 32 18.08 24.88 19.14
CA GLU A 32 17.93 23.83 18.11
C GLU A 32 17.31 22.49 18.54
N SER A 33 16.09 22.27 18.02
CA SER A 33 15.42 20.98 18.00
C SER A 33 16.23 19.99 17.16
N PHE A 34 17.12 19.21 17.77
CA PHE A 34 17.75 18.06 17.11
C PHE A 34 16.71 16.95 16.93
N GLU A 35 15.91 17.03 15.87
CA GLU A 35 15.23 15.86 15.33
C GLU A 35 16.27 14.94 14.69
N CYS A 36 16.20 13.63 14.98
CA CYS A 36 17.14 12.67 14.41
C CYS A 36 17.05 12.69 12.88
N ILE A 37 18.19 12.90 12.21
CA ILE A 37 18.25 12.89 10.75
C ILE A 37 18.20 11.45 10.22
N GLY A 38 17.43 11.26 9.14
CA GLY A 38 17.36 10.04 8.36
C GLY A 38 16.06 9.25 8.55
N ILE A 39 15.88 8.21 7.74
CA ILE A 39 14.63 7.45 7.62
C ILE A 39 14.13 6.89 8.97
N ILE A 40 12.89 7.21 9.35
CA ILE A 40 12.26 6.74 10.60
C ILE A 40 11.45 5.45 10.42
N LYS A 41 11.14 5.12 9.16
CA LYS A 41 10.36 3.95 8.75
C LYS A 41 11.02 3.30 7.55
N ARG A 42 11.04 1.97 7.52
CA ARG A 42 11.53 1.15 6.41
C ARG A 42 10.49 0.09 6.08
N TYR A 43 10.42 -0.26 4.80
CA TYR A 43 9.53 -1.29 4.28
C TYR A 43 10.35 -2.34 3.57
N HIS A 44 9.88 -3.58 3.64
CA HIS A 44 10.54 -4.71 3.01
C HIS A 44 9.47 -5.63 2.43
N LEU A 45 9.76 -6.19 1.26
CA LEU A 45 8.89 -7.18 0.63
C LEU A 45 8.92 -8.49 1.44
N CYS A 46 7.79 -9.15 1.59
CA CYS A 46 7.67 -10.42 2.30
C CYS A 46 6.66 -11.32 1.61
N ASN A 47 6.72 -12.63 1.90
CA ASN A 47 5.80 -13.62 1.34
C ASN A 47 5.68 -13.54 -0.20
N GLU A 48 6.83 -13.55 -0.87
CA GLU A 48 6.97 -13.36 -2.32
C GLU A 48 6.55 -14.57 -3.15
N GLN A 49 6.36 -15.74 -2.52
CA GLN A 49 5.83 -16.91 -3.19
C GLN A 49 4.49 -16.61 -3.87
N ASP A 50 4.24 -17.19 -5.03
CA ASP A 50 2.98 -16.99 -5.75
C ASP A 50 1.78 -17.41 -4.90
N CYS A 51 0.66 -16.71 -5.09
CA CYS A 51 -0.61 -17.14 -4.49
C CYS A 51 -1.19 -18.31 -5.29
N PRO A 52 -1.97 -19.20 -4.64
CA PRO A 52 -2.81 -20.15 -5.34
C PRO A 52 -3.61 -19.49 -6.47
N THR A 53 -3.71 -20.16 -7.62
CA THR A 53 -4.43 -19.64 -8.80
C THR A 53 -5.92 -19.35 -8.53
N THR A 54 -6.48 -19.96 -7.48
CA THR A 54 -7.85 -19.76 -7.02
C THR A 54 -8.09 -18.45 -6.30
N ASP A 55 -7.04 -17.78 -5.80
CA ASP A 55 -7.20 -16.59 -4.97
C ASP A 55 -7.64 -15.37 -5.80
N GLY A 56 -7.43 -15.38 -7.13
CA GLY A 56 -7.79 -14.24 -7.98
C GLY A 56 -6.96 -12.99 -7.69
N ASP A 57 -7.41 -11.84 -8.19
CA ASP A 57 -6.68 -10.58 -8.02
C ASP A 57 -6.88 -9.98 -6.61
N PHE A 58 -5.78 -9.56 -5.99
CA PHE A 58 -5.80 -9.08 -4.59
C PHE A 58 -6.55 -7.76 -4.41
N ARG A 59 -6.63 -6.92 -5.45
CA ARG A 59 -7.42 -5.68 -5.42
C ARG A 59 -8.90 -6.00 -5.58
N GLU A 60 -9.24 -6.98 -6.42
CA GLU A 60 -10.62 -7.48 -6.55
C GLU A 60 -11.16 -8.02 -5.23
N GLN A 61 -10.37 -8.80 -4.50
CA GLN A 61 -10.74 -9.29 -3.17
C GLN A 61 -11.09 -8.14 -2.20
N GLN A 62 -10.34 -7.03 -2.26
CA GLN A 62 -10.59 -5.87 -1.41
C GLN A 62 -11.92 -5.20 -1.76
N CYS A 63 -12.26 -5.03 -3.04
CA CYS A 63 -13.58 -4.55 -3.45
C CYS A 63 -14.70 -5.53 -3.06
N ALA A 64 -14.49 -6.84 -3.28
CA ALA A 64 -15.45 -7.88 -2.95
C ALA A 64 -15.79 -7.96 -1.45
N SER A 65 -14.89 -7.52 -0.56
CA SER A 65 -15.16 -7.40 0.88
C SER A 65 -16.32 -6.44 1.23
N PHE A 66 -16.71 -5.57 0.29
CA PHE A 66 -17.85 -4.67 0.43
C PHE A 66 -19.15 -5.21 -0.18
N ASN A 67 -19.14 -6.39 -0.82
CA ASN A 67 -20.35 -6.97 -1.45
C ASN A 67 -21.46 -7.28 -0.43
N SER A 68 -21.10 -7.56 0.82
CA SER A 68 -22.05 -7.80 1.92
C SER A 68 -22.53 -6.51 2.60
N GLN A 69 -21.93 -5.36 2.27
CA GLN A 69 -22.20 -4.06 2.90
C GLN A 69 -23.14 -3.23 2.03
N THR A 70 -23.95 -2.38 2.68
CA THR A 70 -24.82 -1.44 1.97
C THR A 70 -24.06 -0.15 1.67
N PHE A 71 -24.16 0.34 0.44
CA PHE A 71 -23.67 1.63 -0.02
C PHE A 71 -24.86 2.44 -0.55
N GLN A 72 -25.14 3.58 0.08
CA GLN A 72 -26.33 4.40 -0.23
C GLN A 72 -27.62 3.55 -0.23
N ASP A 73 -27.82 2.77 0.84
CA ASP A 73 -28.98 1.89 1.08
C ASP A 73 -29.19 0.77 0.05
N LYS A 74 -28.21 0.50 -0.82
CA LYS A 74 -28.24 -0.58 -1.80
C LYS A 74 -27.01 -1.46 -1.66
N ARG A 75 -27.12 -2.71 -2.10
CA ARG A 75 -25.98 -3.62 -2.23
C ARG A 75 -25.55 -3.71 -3.68
N TYR A 76 -24.25 -3.81 -3.87
CA TYR A 76 -23.63 -3.94 -5.18
C TYR A 76 -22.65 -5.10 -5.16
N ILE A 77 -22.44 -5.69 -6.32
CA ILE A 77 -21.28 -6.53 -6.56
C ILE A 77 -20.22 -5.60 -7.16
N TRP A 78 -19.11 -5.47 -6.45
CA TRP A 78 -18.03 -4.55 -6.77
C TRP A 78 -16.94 -5.25 -7.57
N GLU A 79 -16.45 -4.58 -8.61
CA GLU A 79 -15.19 -4.90 -9.31
C GLU A 79 -14.18 -3.77 -9.09
N ALA A 80 -12.89 -4.07 -9.16
CA ALA A 80 -11.84 -3.07 -8.97
C ALA A 80 -11.82 -2.05 -10.10
N PHE A 81 -11.56 -0.79 -9.76
CA PHE A 81 -11.33 0.28 -10.71
C PHE A 81 -9.99 0.96 -10.42
N VAL A 82 -9.06 0.91 -11.35
CA VAL A 82 -7.73 1.51 -11.18
C VAL A 82 -7.72 2.90 -11.81
N LYS A 83 -7.69 3.94 -10.97
CA LYS A 83 -7.52 5.33 -11.41
C LYS A 83 -6.07 5.59 -11.82
N GLU A 84 -5.87 6.35 -12.89
CA GLU A 84 -4.54 6.65 -13.42
C GLU A 84 -3.65 7.47 -12.48
N ASP A 85 -4.26 8.35 -11.70
CA ASP A 85 -3.63 9.30 -10.77
C ASP A 85 -3.71 8.86 -9.31
N ALA A 86 -4.40 7.75 -9.02
CA ALA A 86 -4.72 7.30 -7.68
C ALA A 86 -4.82 5.77 -7.56
N GLU A 87 -3.85 5.05 -8.15
CA GLU A 87 -3.84 3.58 -8.16
C GLU A 87 -3.84 2.96 -6.76
N CYS A 88 -3.40 3.66 -5.73
CA CYS A 88 -3.31 3.14 -4.37
C CYS A 88 -4.49 3.53 -3.47
N GLU A 89 -5.54 4.13 -4.03
CA GLU A 89 -6.87 4.24 -3.42
C GLU A 89 -7.71 3.01 -3.78
N LEU A 90 -8.62 2.58 -2.89
CA LEU A 90 -9.55 1.49 -3.20
C LEU A 90 -10.79 2.04 -3.92
N ASN A 91 -10.64 2.24 -5.22
CA ASN A 91 -11.74 2.59 -6.11
C ASN A 91 -12.39 1.31 -6.64
N CYS A 92 -13.72 1.22 -6.50
CA CYS A 92 -14.51 0.06 -6.90
C CYS A 92 -15.71 0.52 -7.73
N LYS A 93 -16.03 -0.23 -8.78
CA LYS A 93 -17.12 0.05 -9.70
C LYS A 93 -18.17 -1.06 -9.56
N PRO A 94 -19.47 -0.76 -9.42
CA PRO A 94 -20.47 -1.81 -9.46
C PRO A 94 -20.49 -2.47 -10.84
N ILE A 95 -20.65 -3.80 -10.87
CA ILE A 95 -20.73 -4.55 -12.13
C ILE A 95 -21.85 -3.99 -13.01
N GLY A 96 -21.52 -3.74 -14.28
CA GLY A 96 -22.45 -3.21 -15.28
C GLY A 96 -22.69 -1.70 -15.21
N MET A 97 -22.07 -1.00 -14.26
CA MET A 97 -22.16 0.45 -14.13
C MET A 97 -20.92 1.15 -14.70
N ARG A 98 -21.07 2.45 -15.03
CA ARG A 98 -20.00 3.28 -15.60
C ARG A 98 -19.29 4.17 -14.58
N TYR A 99 -19.81 4.26 -13.37
CA TYR A 99 -19.28 5.08 -12.30
C TYR A 99 -18.65 4.20 -11.22
N PHE A 100 -17.62 4.72 -10.57
CA PHE A 100 -16.96 4.08 -9.44
C PHE A 100 -17.24 4.86 -8.15
N ALA A 101 -16.98 4.22 -7.02
CA ALA A 101 -16.93 4.83 -5.70
C ALA A 101 -15.58 4.50 -5.04
N THR A 102 -15.05 5.43 -4.25
CA THR A 102 -13.89 5.17 -3.41
C THR A 102 -14.36 4.54 -2.11
N LEU A 103 -14.18 3.23 -1.96
CA LEU A 103 -14.65 2.47 -0.79
C LEU A 103 -13.66 2.52 0.38
N ASN A 104 -12.39 2.77 0.10
CA ASN A 104 -11.38 3.02 1.13
C ASN A 104 -10.31 4.00 0.61
N LYS A 105 -9.76 4.80 1.52
CA LYS A 105 -8.73 5.80 1.22
C LYS A 105 -7.46 5.16 0.65
N THR A 106 -7.12 3.96 1.10
CA THR A 106 -5.97 3.21 0.58
C THR A 106 -6.36 1.77 0.32
N VAL A 107 -5.74 1.17 -0.69
CA VAL A 107 -5.64 -0.29 -0.77
C VAL A 107 -4.72 -0.81 0.33
N ILE A 108 -4.81 -2.11 0.62
CA ILE A 108 -3.91 -2.80 1.55
C ILE A 108 -2.48 -2.74 1.01
N ASP A 109 -1.52 -2.40 1.88
CA ASP A 109 -0.10 -2.42 1.53
C ASP A 109 0.28 -3.77 0.91
N GLY A 110 1.02 -3.76 -0.18
CA GLY A 110 1.31 -4.99 -0.93
C GLY A 110 0.48 -5.17 -2.19
N THR A 111 -0.56 -4.35 -2.39
CA THR A 111 -1.36 -4.35 -3.63
C THR A 111 -0.50 -3.86 -4.80
N PRO A 112 -0.45 -4.57 -5.94
CA PRO A 112 0.29 -4.13 -7.12
C PRO A 112 -0.15 -2.76 -7.66
N CYS A 113 0.80 -2.00 -8.18
CA CYS A 113 0.59 -0.74 -8.91
C CYS A 113 1.65 -0.59 -10.02
N SER A 114 1.37 0.25 -11.01
CA SER A 114 2.15 0.34 -12.25
C SER A 114 2.82 1.70 -12.45
N LYS A 115 2.25 2.78 -11.90
CA LYS A 115 2.78 4.14 -12.04
C LYS A 115 3.39 4.62 -10.72
N PRO A 116 4.65 4.24 -10.39
CA PRO A 116 5.34 4.78 -9.22
C PRO A 116 5.50 6.30 -9.34
N THR A 117 5.59 6.97 -8.20
CA THR A 117 5.76 8.43 -8.15
C THR A 117 6.99 8.88 -8.94
N GLU A 118 6.90 10.06 -9.56
CA GLU A 118 7.75 10.49 -10.70
C GLU A 118 9.26 10.44 -10.48
N TYR A 119 9.73 10.50 -9.23
CA TYR A 119 11.16 10.50 -8.90
C TYR A 119 11.91 9.26 -9.44
N PHE A 120 11.22 8.11 -9.63
CA PHE A 120 11.86 6.85 -10.05
C PHE A 120 11.56 6.44 -11.51
N ARG A 121 10.80 7.23 -12.28
CA ARG A 121 10.32 6.83 -13.63
C ARG A 121 11.42 6.66 -14.68
N ARG A 122 12.58 7.31 -14.55
CA ARG A 122 13.53 7.42 -15.68
C ARG A 122 14.36 6.17 -15.95
N ASN A 123 14.50 5.21 -15.01
CA ASN A 123 15.47 4.11 -15.18
C ASN A 123 15.06 2.76 -14.55
N ASN A 124 13.81 2.57 -14.10
CA ASN A 124 13.46 1.38 -13.35
C ASN A 124 12.17 0.72 -13.85
N SER A 125 12.30 -0.44 -14.50
CA SER A 125 11.21 -1.37 -14.84
C SER A 125 10.78 -2.23 -13.64
N GLY A 126 11.08 -1.79 -12.42
CA GLY A 126 10.83 -2.54 -11.19
C GLY A 126 9.35 -2.68 -10.91
N ARG A 127 8.97 -3.80 -10.29
CA ARG A 127 7.61 -4.05 -9.81
C ARG A 127 7.17 -2.92 -8.86
N GLY A 128 6.00 -2.32 -9.12
CA GLY A 128 5.39 -1.33 -8.25
C GLY A 128 4.47 -1.96 -7.20
N ILE A 129 4.47 -1.40 -5.99
CA ILE A 129 3.61 -1.85 -4.90
C ILE A 129 3.07 -0.66 -4.10
N CYS A 130 1.81 -0.72 -3.72
CA CYS A 130 1.19 0.28 -2.86
C CYS A 130 1.71 0.14 -1.43
N VAL A 131 2.17 1.25 -0.86
CA VAL A 131 2.60 1.39 0.52
C VAL A 131 2.16 2.75 1.04
N GLU A 132 1.33 2.76 2.08
CA GLU A 132 0.78 3.98 2.69
C GLU A 132 0.11 4.91 1.66
N GLY A 133 -0.62 4.34 0.71
CA GLY A 133 -1.36 5.08 -0.32
C GLY A 133 -0.49 5.60 -1.48
N LEU A 134 0.79 5.27 -1.53
CA LEU A 134 1.70 5.67 -2.60
C LEU A 134 2.20 4.45 -3.39
N CYS A 135 2.28 4.59 -4.71
CA CYS A 135 2.90 3.58 -5.55
C CYS A 135 4.43 3.70 -5.47
N LYS A 136 5.07 2.68 -4.91
CA LYS A 136 6.52 2.63 -4.64
C LYS A 136 7.20 1.57 -5.48
N VAL A 137 8.48 1.79 -5.80
CA VAL A 137 9.27 0.82 -6.59
C VAL A 137 9.92 -0.20 -5.67
N CYS A 138 9.82 -1.48 -6.05
CA CYS A 138 10.57 -2.56 -5.40
C CYS A 138 11.91 -2.77 -6.11
N VAL A 139 13.02 -2.60 -5.38
CA VAL A 139 14.40 -2.85 -5.86
C VAL A 139 15.10 -3.80 -4.89
N ALA A 140 15.52 -4.97 -5.36
CA ALA A 140 16.23 -5.96 -4.55
C ALA A 140 15.57 -6.21 -3.17
N ARG A 141 14.24 -6.40 -3.15
CA ARG A 141 13.36 -6.58 -1.96
C ARG A 141 13.17 -5.36 -1.05
N LEU A 142 13.87 -4.25 -1.30
CA LEU A 142 13.61 -2.95 -0.67
C LEU A 142 12.50 -2.22 -1.41
N ILE A 143 11.68 -1.47 -0.68
CA ILE A 143 10.62 -0.65 -1.24
C ILE A 143 10.98 0.82 -0.99
N LEU A 144 11.10 1.59 -2.07
CA LEU A 144 11.58 2.98 -2.09
C LEU A 144 10.42 3.96 -2.28
#